data_AF-A0A2P8Q6D8-F1
#
_entry.id   AF-A0A2P8Q6D8-F1
#
_cell.length_a   1.000
_cell.length_b   1.000
_cell.length_c   1.000
_cell.angle_alpha   90.00
_cell.angle_beta   90.00
_cell.angle_gamma   90.00
#
_symmetry.space_group_name_H-M   'P 1'
#
loop_
_entity.id
_entity.type
_entity.pdbx_description
1 polymer ?
#
loop_
_entity_poly.entity_id
_entity_poly.type
_entity_poly.pdbx_seq_one_letter_code
_entity_poly.pdbx_strand_id
1 'polypeptide(L)'
;MADERDESRGGPDPAAVTPGEAAAARERAFWESRRRYHDLDDDEAGRREKRRLSKESRRMNLEVRMHRYARSHDSEGPVPGDLRLPPLPDHDHDPG
;
A
#
# COMPACT_ATOMS: atom_id res chain seq x y z
N MET A 1 -23.01 26.57 32.70
CA MET A 1 -23.49 25.76 31.57
C MET A 1 -22.28 25.03 31.00
N ALA A 2 -22.31 23.71 31.02
CA ALA A 2 -21.31 22.87 30.40
C ALA A 2 -21.60 22.82 28.89
N ASP A 3 -20.61 23.16 28.06
CA ASP A 3 -20.67 22.95 26.61
C ASP A 3 -19.81 21.71 26.33
N GLU A 4 -20.49 20.57 26.24
CA GLU A 4 -19.95 19.28 25.83
C GLU A 4 -19.57 19.37 24.35
N ARG A 5 -18.31 19.68 24.07
CA ARG A 5 -17.74 19.44 22.75
C ARG A 5 -17.22 18.02 22.72
N ASP A 6 -18.09 17.16 22.21
CA ASP A 6 -17.81 15.86 21.61
C ASP A 6 -16.58 15.94 20.69
N GLU A 7 -15.39 15.75 21.25
CA GLU A 7 -14.16 15.46 20.53
C GLU A 7 -14.06 13.95 20.23
N SER A 8 -15.17 13.32 19.81
CA SER A 8 -15.12 12.04 19.08
C SER A 8 -14.63 12.26 17.64
N ARG A 9 -13.42 12.81 17.49
CA ARG A 9 -12.67 12.70 16.23
C ARG A 9 -11.43 11.88 16.53
N GLY A 10 -11.67 10.62 16.93
CA GLY A 10 -10.66 9.59 17.00
C GLY A 10 -10.02 9.41 15.62
N GLY A 11 -8.98 10.20 15.34
CA GLY A 11 -7.97 9.80 14.37
C GLY A 11 -7.44 8.43 14.78
N PRO A 12 -7.10 7.56 13.82
CA PRO A 12 -6.63 6.22 14.16
C PRO A 12 -5.49 6.34 15.17
N ASP A 13 -5.70 5.78 16.35
CA ASP A 13 -4.70 5.70 17.40
C ASP A 13 -3.42 5.11 16.78
N PRO A 14 -2.27 5.82 16.80
CA PRO A 14 -1.03 5.30 16.24
C PRO A 14 -0.59 3.97 16.90
N ALA A 15 -1.18 3.60 18.03
CA ALA A 15 -0.99 2.30 18.68
C ALA A 15 -1.73 1.13 18.00
N ALA A 16 -2.63 1.36 17.04
CA ALA A 16 -3.50 0.33 16.45
C ALA A 16 -3.11 -0.11 15.03
N VAL A 17 -1.98 0.32 14.48
CA VAL A 17 -1.56 -0.11 13.13
C VAL A 17 -1.06 -1.54 13.21
N THR A 18 -1.84 -2.47 12.65
CA THR A 18 -1.44 -3.87 12.57
C THR A 18 -0.18 -4.02 11.68
N PRO A 19 0.64 -5.07 11.87
CA PRO A 19 1.78 -5.34 10.99
C PRO A 19 1.39 -5.39 9.51
N GLY A 20 0.20 -5.93 9.20
CA GLY A 20 -0.36 -5.97 7.85
C GLY A 20 -0.69 -4.59 7.27
N GLU A 21 -1.26 -3.68 8.07
CA GLU A 21 -1.55 -2.31 7.65
C GLU A 21 -0.27 -1.49 7.44
N ALA A 22 0.73 -1.66 8.30
CA ALA A 22 2.04 -1.04 8.14
C ALA A 22 2.73 -1.51 6.85
N ALA A 23 2.64 -2.81 6.54
CA ALA A 23 3.16 -3.36 5.29
C ALA A 23 2.39 -2.84 4.05
N ALA A 24 1.06 -2.77 4.12
CA ALA A 24 0.24 -2.20 3.06
C ALA A 24 0.51 -0.71 2.83
N ALA A 25 0.82 0.05 3.88
CA ALA A 25 1.25 1.45 3.77
C ALA A 25 2.62 1.57 3.07
N ARG A 26 3.58 0.71 3.41
CA ARG A 26 4.88 0.66 2.72
C ARG A 26 4.77 0.25 1.26
N GLU A 27 3.88 -0.70 0.93
CA GLU A 27 3.60 -1.09 -0.45
C GLU A 27 2.99 0.06 -1.25
N ARG A 28 2.02 0.79 -0.68
CA ARG A 28 1.48 2.02 -1.30
C ARG A 28 2.57 3.06 -1.57
N ALA A 29 3.41 3.35 -0.58
CA ALA A 29 4.51 4.29 -0.72
C ALA A 29 5.50 3.87 -1.83
N PHE A 30 5.82 2.57 -1.92
CA PHE A 30 6.65 2.04 -3.01
C PHE A 30 6.05 2.32 -4.39
N TRP A 31 4.76 2.04 -4.58
CA TRP A 31 4.08 2.25 -5.87
C TRP A 31 3.96 3.73 -6.23
N GLU A 32 3.75 4.60 -5.25
CA GLU A 32 3.73 6.06 -5.44
C GLU A 32 5.10 6.59 -5.85
N SER A 33 6.18 6.20 -5.16
CA SER A 33 7.55 6.60 -5.51
C SER A 33 7.93 6.09 -6.90
N ARG A 34 7.50 4.89 -7.28
CA ARG A 34 7.72 4.34 -8.62
C ARG A 34 7.00 5.16 -9.69
N ARG A 35 5.76 5.56 -9.44
CA ARG A 35 5.00 6.43 -10.35
C ARG A 35 5.70 7.78 -10.53
N ARG A 36 6.04 8.43 -9.42
CA ARG A 36 6.80 9.69 -9.43
C ARG A 36 8.13 9.57 -10.16
N TYR A 37 8.84 8.46 -10.03
CA TYR A 37 10.08 8.21 -10.77
C TYR A 37 9.87 8.25 -12.29
N HIS A 38 8.77 7.68 -12.79
CA HIS A 38 8.43 7.66 -14.20
C HIS A 38 7.92 9.01 -14.71
N ASP A 39 7.31 9.82 -13.85
CA ASP A 39 6.77 11.15 -14.18
C ASP A 39 7.85 12.25 -14.20
N LEU A 40 9.06 11.97 -13.71
CA LEU A 40 10.14 12.95 -13.69
C LEU A 40 10.79 13.13 -15.07
N ASP A 41 11.09 14.38 -15.40
CA ASP A 41 11.86 14.75 -16.59
C ASP A 41 13.33 14.28 -16.50
N ASP A 42 14.06 14.34 -17.61
CA ASP A 42 15.48 13.94 -17.68
C ASP A 42 16.46 15.12 -17.59
N ASP A 43 16.01 16.21 -16.98
CA ASP A 43 16.84 17.36 -16.66
C ASP A 43 17.73 17.10 -15.42
N GLU A 44 18.58 18.07 -15.08
CA GLU A 44 19.53 17.97 -13.96
C GLU A 44 18.81 17.65 -12.63
N ALA A 45 17.67 18.30 -12.40
CA ALA A 45 16.87 18.15 -11.19
C ALA A 45 16.15 16.78 -11.16
N GLY A 46 15.52 16.39 -12.27
CA GLY A 46 14.85 15.11 -12.46
C GLY A 46 15.81 13.94 -12.34
N ARG A 47 17.03 14.01 -12.89
CA ARG A 47 18.06 12.98 -12.71
C ARG A 47 18.48 12.81 -11.25
N ARG A 48 18.62 13.91 -10.51
CA ARG A 48 18.96 13.88 -9.07
C ARG A 48 17.84 13.24 -8.26
N GLU A 49 16.60 13.62 -8.53
CA GLU A 49 15.43 13.09 -7.84
C GLU A 49 15.17 11.62 -8.22
N LYS A 50 15.35 11.23 -9.48
CA LYS A 50 15.33 9.83 -9.94
C LYS A 50 16.34 8.97 -9.17
N ARG A 51 17.56 9.46 -8.94
CA ARG A 51 18.56 8.74 -8.12
C ARG A 51 18.12 8.59 -6.66
N ARG A 52 17.48 9.62 -6.08
CA ARG A 52 16.94 9.58 -4.71
C ARG A 52 15.81 8.54 -4.61
N LEU A 53 14.81 8.66 -5.49
CA LEU A 53 13.67 7.75 -5.55
C LEU A 53 14.07 6.31 -5.88
N SER A 54 15.09 6.10 -6.72
CA SER A 54 15.59 4.76 -7.04
C SER A 54 16.17 4.06 -5.81
N LYS A 55 16.95 4.77 -4.98
CA LYS A 55 17.49 4.23 -3.71
C LYS A 55 16.37 3.93 -2.71
N GLU A 56 15.43 4.85 -2.57
CA GLU A 56 14.28 4.72 -1.67
C GLU A 56 13.38 3.54 -2.08
N SER A 57 13.06 3.46 -3.38
CA SER A 57 12.27 2.40 -4.00
C SER A 57 12.93 1.03 -3.83
N ARG A 58 14.27 0.93 -3.98
CA ARG A 58 15.00 -0.33 -3.76
C ARG A 58 14.84 -0.84 -2.33
N ARG A 59 14.93 0.05 -1.34
CA ARG A 59 14.75 -0.31 0.08
C ARG A 59 13.31 -0.76 0.34
N MET A 60 12.32 0.03 -0.08
CA MET A 60 10.92 -0.30 0.13
C MET A 60 10.52 -1.61 -0.57
N ASN A 61 11.04 -1.87 -1.78
CA ASN A 61 10.81 -3.13 -2.49
C ASN A 61 11.35 -4.34 -1.71
N LEU A 62 12.55 -4.22 -1.12
CA LEU A 62 13.09 -5.29 -0.28
C LEU A 62 12.18 -5.59 0.92
N GLU A 63 11.70 -4.55 1.61
CA GLU A 63 10.79 -4.69 2.75
C GLU A 63 9.47 -5.37 2.34
N VAL A 64 8.87 -4.95 1.21
CA VAL A 64 7.66 -5.57 0.65
C VAL A 64 7.89 -7.05 0.30
N ARG A 65 9.02 -7.39 -0.32
CA ARG A 65 9.37 -8.77 -0.67
C ARG A 65 9.55 -9.65 0.57
N MET A 66 10.23 -9.15 1.60
CA MET A 66 10.41 -9.87 2.85
C MET A 66 9.07 -10.13 3.55
N HIS A 67 8.18 -9.13 3.58
CA HIS A 67 6.84 -9.29 4.14
C HIS A 67 6.01 -10.32 3.36
N ARG A 68 6.04 -10.27 2.01
CA ARG A 68 5.34 -11.24 1.17
C ARG A 68 5.89 -12.66 1.37
N TYR A 69 7.19 -12.81 1.54
CA TYR A 69 7.86 -14.08 1.83
C TYR A 69 7.48 -14.62 3.22
N ALA A 70 7.49 -13.78 4.25
CA ALA A 70 7.07 -14.19 5.61
C ALA A 70 5.64 -14.72 5.60
N ARG A 71 4.70 -13.97 4.98
CA ARG A 71 3.31 -14.39 4.80
C ARG A 71 3.11 -15.71 4.05
N SER A 72 4.03 -16.09 3.15
CA SER A 72 3.91 -17.36 2.42
C SER A 72 4.45 -18.55 3.22
N HIS A 73 5.24 -18.30 4.26
CA HIS A 73 5.85 -19.32 5.11
C HIS A 73 5.16 -19.44 6.47
N ASP A 74 4.54 -18.37 6.95
CA ASP A 74 3.69 -18.40 8.14
C ASP A 74 2.37 -19.08 7.76
N SER A 75 2.14 -20.26 8.35
CA SER A 75 0.94 -21.09 8.20
C SER A 75 -0.37 -20.44 8.70
N GLU A 76 -0.32 -19.20 9.15
CA GLU A 76 -1.46 -18.38 9.58
C GLU A 76 -1.94 -17.39 8.50
N GLY A 77 -1.33 -17.37 7.30
CA GLY A 77 -1.86 -16.62 6.17
C GLY A 77 -3.16 -17.23 5.63
N PRO A 78 -4.09 -16.43 5.05
CA PRO A 78 -5.29 -16.97 4.41
C PRO A 78 -4.86 -18.02 3.39
N VAL A 79 -5.41 -19.23 3.53
CA VAL A 79 -5.11 -20.38 2.68
C VAL A 79 -5.25 -19.94 1.22
N PRO A 80 -4.38 -20.36 0.28
CA PRO A 80 -4.45 -19.94 -1.11
C PRO A 80 -5.82 -20.11 -1.80
N GLY A 81 -6.75 -20.89 -1.22
CA GLY A 81 -8.14 -21.03 -1.65
C GLY A 81 -9.10 -19.90 -1.21
N ASP A 82 -8.78 -19.15 -0.16
CA ASP A 82 -9.60 -18.03 0.36
C ASP A 82 -9.30 -16.69 -0.34
N LEU A 83 -8.31 -16.65 -1.23
CA LEU A 83 -8.06 -15.51 -2.13
C LEU A 83 -8.90 -15.56 -3.40
N ARG A 84 -9.95 -16.40 -3.43
CA ARG A 84 -10.96 -16.35 -4.47
C ARG A 84 -11.65 -15.00 -4.38
N LEU A 85 -11.26 -14.11 -5.31
CA LEU A 85 -12.05 -12.93 -5.60
C LEU A 85 -13.50 -13.40 -5.84
N PRO A 86 -14.50 -12.74 -5.23
CA PRO A 86 -15.87 -13.02 -5.60
C PRO A 86 -15.98 -12.87 -7.12
N PRO A 87 -16.78 -13.72 -7.78
CA PRO A 87 -17.00 -13.56 -9.21
C PRO A 87 -17.40 -12.10 -9.46
N LEU A 88 -16.74 -11.48 -10.43
CA LEU A 88 -17.13 -10.14 -10.88
C LEU A 88 -18.63 -10.22 -11.23
N PRO A 89 -19.45 -9.23 -10.84
CA PRO A 89 -20.85 -9.23 -11.25
C PRO A 89 -20.88 -9.40 -12.76
N ASP A 90 -21.67 -10.37 -13.23
CA ASP A 90 -21.87 -10.62 -14.64
C ASP A 90 -22.29 -9.27 -15.23
N HIS A 91 -21.41 -8.71 -16.07
CA HIS A 91 -21.75 -7.53 -16.84
C HIS A 91 -22.76 -8.07 -17.85
N ASP A 92 -24.03 -8.02 -17.47
CA ASP A 92 -25.15 -8.50 -18.27
C ASP A 92 -24.88 -8.08 -19.71
N HIS A 93 -24.68 -9.11 -20.53
CA HIS A 93 -24.56 -9.02 -21.96
C HIS A 93 -25.92 -8.51 -22.43
N ASP A 94 -26.07 -7.19 -22.51
CA ASP A 94 -27.23 -6.52 -23.08
C ASP A 94 -27.28 -6.91 -24.57
N PRO A 95 -28.15 -7.85 -24.99
CA PRO A 95 -28.28 -8.20 -26.39
C PRO A 95 -29.29 -7.22 -26.97
N GLY A 96 -28.78 -6.10 -27.49
CA GLY A 96 -29.51 -5.25 -28.43
C GLY A 96 -29.74 -5.95 -29.76
#